data_AF-A0A1G0FWM3-F1
#
_entry.id   AF-A0A1G0FWM3-F1
#
_cell.length_a   1.000
_cell.length_b   1.000
_cell.length_c   1.000
_cell.angle_alpha   90.00
_cell.angle_beta   90.00
_cell.angle_gamma   90.00
#
_symmetry.space_group_name_H-M   'P 1'
#
loop_
_entity.id
_entity.type
_entity.pdbx_description
1 polymer ?
#
loop_
_entity_poly.entity_id
_entity_poly.type
_entity_poly.pdbx_seq_one_letter_code
_entity_poly.pdbx_strand_id
1 'polypeptide(L)'
;MKNTENKLNKIIGPIKLPLEIDNHVDYHSLYYFEYNNERWACVCYGDLSINKPIPLRIESACFFGHVFHSRQCDCGYQLMEAFSRIRKEKFGLVIYGIDQDARGLGIEAHYKIYDYRQNLNLDTEEVFEKLHAKLDNRNYNAVAAILKFININKIKLLSNNPSRISFLKSNGFEVVREEIEAPLDKFNMATMMLEKEDLAYQWSFLTHAYWLAPIQESVQKNINKYAGRIVESNKKIIAEWIGDEWSVANNLCPQLKDELKENSYVVYLTDYPRLDELKIYAAHHISLIVAPFSCFPEYLVQEAKKYGIKLQDWARENKYKEQRNQWSLIKMANQSHIYERGDTSLTINV
;
A
#
# COMPACT_ATOMS: atom_id res chain seq x y z
N MET A 1 24.67 29.92 -16.66
CA MET A 1 23.96 29.89 -15.36
C MET A 1 24.49 28.71 -14.56
N LYS A 2 24.74 28.94 -13.27
CA LYS A 2 25.66 28.24 -12.35
C LYS A 2 25.74 26.70 -12.49
N ASN A 3 26.97 26.23 -12.75
CA ASN A 3 27.45 24.89 -12.46
C ASN A 3 27.48 24.73 -10.92
N THR A 4 26.35 24.38 -10.29
CA THR A 4 26.36 23.89 -8.92
C THR A 4 26.90 22.46 -8.99
N GLU A 5 28.17 22.28 -8.64
CA GLU A 5 28.79 20.96 -8.55
C GLU A 5 27.92 20.03 -7.70
N ASN A 6 27.45 18.94 -8.29
CA ASN A 6 26.80 17.82 -7.60
C ASN A 6 27.81 17.13 -6.67
N LYS A 7 28.14 17.78 -5.55
CA LYS A 7 29.18 17.32 -4.62
C LYS A 7 28.59 17.11 -3.24
N LEU A 8 29.01 16.02 -2.58
CA LEU A 8 28.73 15.79 -1.17
C LEU A 8 29.34 16.96 -0.37
N ASN A 9 28.49 17.73 0.31
CA ASN A 9 28.89 18.90 1.08
C ASN A 9 29.63 18.49 2.36
N LYS A 10 29.26 17.34 2.93
CA LYS A 10 29.82 16.82 4.16
C LYS A 10 29.81 15.31 4.16
N ILE A 11 30.86 14.73 4.73
CA ILE A 11 31.01 13.28 4.92
C ILE A 11 31.56 13.07 6.33
N ILE A 12 30.93 12.21 7.13
CA ILE A 12 31.43 11.77 8.44
C ILE A 12 31.41 10.24 8.47
N GLY A 13 32.50 9.63 8.93
CA GLY A 13 32.65 8.18 9.04
C GLY A 13 33.78 7.60 8.17
N PRO A 14 33.90 6.26 8.09
CA PRO A 14 33.01 5.31 8.73
C PRO A 14 33.20 5.29 10.24
N ILE A 15 32.10 5.14 10.98
CA ILE A 15 32.13 4.60 12.34
C ILE A 15 31.71 3.13 12.30
N LYS A 16 32.24 2.30 13.21
CA LYS A 16 31.83 0.90 13.34
C LYS A 16 30.89 0.74 14.52
N LEU A 17 29.66 0.29 14.27
CA LEU A 17 28.68 0.05 15.33
C LEU A 17 28.14 -1.39 15.26
N PRO A 18 27.90 -2.03 16.42
CA PRO A 18 27.13 -3.27 16.47
C PRO A 18 25.66 -2.95 16.21
N LEU A 19 25.06 -3.57 15.20
CA LEU A 19 23.63 -3.49 14.92
C LEU A 19 23.00 -4.86 15.17
N GLU A 20 21.82 -4.86 15.77
CA GLU A 20 21.02 -6.07 15.96
C GLU A 20 20.01 -6.19 14.82
N ILE A 21 20.09 -7.28 14.06
CA ILE A 21 19.20 -7.62 12.94
C ILE A 21 18.83 -9.09 13.09
N ASP A 22 17.53 -9.40 13.13
CA ASP A 22 17.02 -10.77 13.32
C ASP A 22 17.63 -11.50 14.53
N ASN A 23 17.74 -10.82 15.67
CA ASN A 23 18.38 -11.30 16.91
C ASN A 23 19.88 -11.66 16.78
N HIS A 24 20.55 -11.16 15.74
CA HIS A 24 21.99 -11.31 15.56
C HIS A 24 22.67 -9.95 15.62
N VAL A 25 23.80 -9.89 16.33
CA VAL A 25 24.60 -8.67 16.45
C VAL A 25 25.79 -8.75 15.52
N ASP A 26 25.84 -7.85 14.54
CA ASP A 26 26.87 -7.77 13.52
C ASP A 26 27.43 -6.34 13.47
N TYR A 27 28.73 -6.18 13.28
CA TYR A 27 29.35 -4.85 13.14
C TYR A 27 29.16 -4.31 11.73
N HIS A 28 28.70 -3.07 11.64
CA HIS A 28 28.45 -2.36 10.39
C HIS A 28 29.27 -1.07 10.33
N SER A 29 29.62 -0.65 9.12
CA SER A 29 30.26 0.65 8.87
C SER A 29 29.18 1.67 8.54
N LEU A 30 29.07 2.73 9.33
CA LEU A 30 28.07 3.77 9.16
C LEU A 30 28.71 5.09 8.73
N TYR A 31 28.06 5.75 7.79
CA TYR A 31 28.42 7.06 7.29
C TYR A 31 27.26 8.04 7.42
N TYR A 32 27.60 9.30 7.59
CA TYR A 32 26.69 10.42 7.43
C TYR A 32 27.14 11.28 6.25
N PHE A 33 26.18 11.78 5.49
CA PHE A 33 26.38 12.63 4.34
C PHE A 33 25.44 13.84 4.38
N GLU A 34 25.91 14.97 3.87
CA GLU A 34 25.04 16.08 3.46
C GLU A 34 25.19 16.31 1.96
N TYR A 35 24.06 16.50 1.27
CA TYR A 35 24.01 16.82 -0.14
C TYR A 35 22.88 17.83 -0.37
N ASN A 36 23.21 19.03 -0.86
CA ASN A 36 22.27 20.13 -1.07
C ASN A 36 21.38 20.41 0.16
N ASN A 37 21.97 20.44 1.35
CA ASN A 37 21.31 20.61 2.65
C ASN A 37 20.38 19.48 3.10
N GLU A 38 20.27 18.39 2.34
CA GLU A 38 19.59 17.18 2.79
C GLU A 38 20.58 16.23 3.48
N ARG A 39 20.11 15.60 4.54
CA ARG A 39 20.89 14.70 5.38
C ARG A 39 20.61 13.26 4.99
N TRP A 40 21.68 12.49 4.93
CA TRP A 40 21.65 11.09 4.52
C TRP A 40 22.53 10.26 5.46
N ALA A 41 22.08 9.04 5.75
CA ALA A 41 22.90 8.04 6.41
C ALA A 41 23.14 6.87 5.46
N CYS A 42 24.27 6.19 5.62
CA CYS A 42 24.53 4.94 4.93
C CYS A 42 25.02 3.90 5.92
N VAL A 43 24.44 2.70 5.86
CA VAL A 43 24.83 1.54 6.63
C VAL A 43 25.39 0.51 5.67
N CYS A 44 26.67 0.18 5.82
CA CYS A 44 27.37 -0.81 5.01
C CYS A 44 27.67 -2.07 5.85
N TYR A 45 27.40 -3.24 5.26
CA TYR A 45 27.75 -4.53 5.83
C TYR A 45 28.75 -5.25 4.91
N GLY A 46 29.71 -5.97 5.50
CA GLY A 46 30.67 -6.79 4.76
C GLY A 46 31.66 -6.02 3.89
N ASP A 47 32.29 -6.76 2.98
CA ASP A 47 33.22 -6.22 1.96
C ASP A 47 32.45 -5.87 0.68
N LEU A 48 32.46 -4.59 0.34
CA LEU A 48 31.78 -4.05 -0.85
C LEU A 48 32.68 -3.98 -2.09
N SER A 49 33.96 -4.36 -1.97
CA SER A 49 34.94 -4.36 -3.08
C SER A 49 34.84 -5.60 -3.97
N ILE A 50 33.93 -6.52 -3.64
CA ILE A 50 33.75 -7.76 -4.38
C ILE A 50 33.19 -7.52 -5.78
N ASN A 51 33.60 -8.35 -6.76
CA ASN A 51 33.11 -8.27 -8.13
C ASN A 51 31.73 -8.96 -8.30
N LYS A 52 30.73 -8.54 -7.51
CA LYS A 52 29.34 -9.00 -7.58
C LYS A 52 28.39 -7.79 -7.47
N PRO A 53 27.16 -7.85 -8.01
CA PRO A 53 26.15 -6.83 -7.75
C PRO A 53 25.89 -6.70 -6.24
N ILE A 54 26.05 -5.49 -5.71
CA ILE A 54 25.89 -5.22 -4.28
C ILE A 54 24.41 -5.00 -3.95
N PRO A 55 23.82 -5.73 -2.98
CA PRO A 55 22.48 -5.47 -2.49
C PRO A 55 22.38 -4.04 -1.96
N LEU A 56 21.48 -3.26 -2.53
CA LEU A 56 21.25 -1.87 -2.16
C LEU A 56 19.77 -1.66 -1.83
N ARG A 57 19.50 -1.07 -0.67
CA ARG A 57 18.22 -0.44 -0.37
C ARG A 57 18.38 1.07 -0.30
N ILE A 58 17.61 1.78 -1.13
CA ILE A 58 17.43 3.22 -0.98
C ILE A 58 16.17 3.41 -0.13
N GLU A 59 16.33 3.88 1.09
CA GLU A 59 15.22 4.12 2.00
C GLU A 59 14.95 5.62 2.10
N SER A 60 13.69 6.01 1.91
CA SER A 60 13.26 7.37 2.26
C SER A 60 12.73 7.31 3.68
N ALA A 61 13.02 8.30 4.52
CA ALA A 61 12.52 8.30 5.89
C ALA A 61 10.99 8.09 5.94
N CYS A 62 10.54 7.38 6.95
CA CYS A 62 9.13 7.19 7.26
C CYS A 62 9.05 6.99 8.78
N PHE A 63 8.92 8.09 9.51
CA PHE A 63 8.98 8.06 10.97
C PHE A 63 7.92 7.11 11.56
N PHE A 64 6.72 7.14 11.02
CA PHE A 64 5.62 6.26 11.44
C PHE A 64 5.91 4.78 11.19
N GLY A 65 6.49 4.44 10.04
CA GLY A 65 6.77 3.04 9.69
C GLY A 65 8.02 2.50 10.40
N HIS A 66 9.09 3.29 10.45
CA HIS A 66 10.38 2.85 10.98
C HIS A 66 10.48 2.93 12.52
N VAL A 67 9.84 3.94 13.14
CA VAL A 67 9.96 4.18 14.59
C VAL A 67 8.68 3.76 15.33
N PHE A 68 7.51 4.08 14.80
CA PHE A 68 6.23 3.78 15.48
C PHE A 68 5.57 2.47 15.02
N HIS A 69 6.23 1.72 14.13
CA HIS A 69 5.74 0.42 13.64
C HIS A 69 4.32 0.48 13.05
N SER A 70 3.98 1.60 12.40
CA SER A 70 2.68 1.77 11.74
C SER A 70 2.46 0.68 10.69
N ARG A 71 1.27 0.06 10.72
CA ARG A 71 0.81 -0.91 9.72
C ARG A 71 0.07 -0.25 8.55
N GLN A 72 0.02 1.08 8.46
CA GLN A 72 -0.68 1.77 7.36
C GLN A 72 0.15 1.85 6.07
N CYS A 73 1.45 1.62 6.15
CA CYS A 73 2.37 1.53 5.01
C CYS A 73 3.28 0.31 5.18
N ASP A 74 4.11 0.05 4.18
CA ASP A 74 5.05 -1.07 4.18
C ASP A 74 6.50 -0.65 4.47
N CYS A 75 6.77 0.63 4.77
CA CYS A 75 8.13 1.15 4.93
C CYS A 75 8.92 0.43 6.04
N GLY A 76 8.30 0.22 7.21
CA GLY A 76 8.90 -0.52 8.32
C GLY A 76 9.30 -1.94 7.93
N TYR A 77 8.39 -2.66 7.28
CA TYR A 77 8.64 -4.02 6.78
C TYR A 77 9.77 -4.02 5.75
N GLN A 78 9.72 -3.15 4.74
CA GLN A 78 10.71 -3.10 3.66
C GLN A 78 12.12 -2.78 4.19
N LEU A 79 12.24 -1.89 5.17
CA LEU A 79 13.54 -1.57 5.76
C LEU A 79 14.13 -2.76 6.52
N MET A 80 13.32 -3.42 7.35
CA MET A 80 13.76 -4.60 8.11
C MET A 80 14.11 -5.77 7.20
N GLU A 81 13.26 -6.06 6.22
CA GLU A 81 13.49 -7.11 5.22
C GLU A 81 14.76 -6.83 4.39
N ALA A 82 15.03 -5.57 4.05
CA ALA A 82 16.27 -5.19 3.36
C ALA A 82 17.50 -5.47 4.22
N PHE A 83 17.47 -5.12 5.51
CA PHE A 83 18.55 -5.46 6.45
C PHE A 83 18.73 -6.97 6.59
N SER A 84 17.64 -7.74 6.71
CA SER A 84 17.69 -9.20 6.78
C SER A 84 18.36 -9.82 5.55
N ARG A 85 17.97 -9.38 4.34
CA ARG A 85 18.56 -9.85 3.07
C ARG A 85 20.04 -9.50 2.95
N ILE A 86 20.41 -8.25 3.23
CA ILE A 86 21.81 -7.80 3.24
C ILE A 86 22.63 -8.65 4.21
N ARG A 87 22.09 -8.89 5.42
CA ARG A 87 22.75 -9.72 6.43
C ARG A 87 22.96 -11.14 5.93
N LYS A 88 21.94 -11.76 5.33
CA LYS A 88 22.00 -13.11 4.76
C LYS A 88 23.06 -13.22 3.66
N GLU A 89 23.22 -12.19 2.84
CA GLU A 89 24.26 -12.13 1.80
C GLU A 89 25.66 -11.85 2.34
N LYS A 90 25.77 -11.36 3.59
CA LYS A 90 27.02 -10.98 4.27
C LYS A 90 27.70 -9.73 3.72
N PHE A 91 27.05 -9.05 2.77
CA PHE A 91 27.50 -7.77 2.23
C PHE A 91 26.32 -6.99 1.65
N GLY A 92 26.43 -5.67 1.65
CA GLY A 92 25.41 -4.79 1.09
C GLY A 92 25.35 -3.45 1.79
N LEU A 93 24.43 -2.60 1.36
CA LEU A 93 24.23 -1.30 1.98
C LEU A 93 22.78 -0.80 1.95
N VAL A 94 22.43 -0.03 2.97
CA VAL A 94 21.23 0.79 3.03
C VAL A 94 21.65 2.24 2.95
N ILE A 95 21.06 3.01 2.03
CA ILE A 95 21.19 4.48 1.96
C ILE A 95 19.86 5.07 2.40
N TYR A 96 19.87 5.78 3.53
CA TYR A 96 18.68 6.31 4.20
C TYR A 96 18.63 7.84 4.07
N GLY A 97 17.63 8.36 3.36
CA GLY A 97 17.36 9.79 3.23
C GLY A 97 16.58 10.32 4.44
N ILE A 98 17.27 11.00 5.35
CA ILE A 98 16.72 11.44 6.65
C ILE A 98 15.62 12.49 6.45
N ASP A 99 15.82 13.40 5.50
CA ASP A 99 14.88 14.48 5.20
C ASP A 99 13.85 14.13 4.12
N GLN A 100 13.77 12.86 3.73
CA GLN A 100 12.92 12.37 2.62
C GLN A 100 11.56 11.83 3.07
N ASP A 101 11.14 12.16 4.30
CA ASP A 101 9.85 11.75 4.87
C ASP A 101 8.65 12.34 4.08
N ALA A 102 7.51 11.65 4.08
CA ALA A 102 6.32 11.98 3.30
C ALA A 102 6.64 12.37 1.85
N ARG A 103 7.52 11.60 1.19
CA ARG A 103 7.98 11.85 -0.18
C ARG A 103 8.66 13.22 -0.33
N GLY A 104 9.50 13.57 0.64
CA GLY A 104 10.28 14.83 0.65
C GLY A 104 9.52 16.03 1.21
N LEU A 105 8.34 15.84 1.80
CA LEU A 105 7.58 16.92 2.46
C LEU A 105 7.90 17.04 3.95
N GLY A 106 8.57 16.03 4.52
CA GLY A 106 8.92 15.99 5.93
C GLY A 106 7.80 15.49 6.84
N ILE A 107 8.18 15.22 8.08
CA ILE A 107 7.31 14.55 9.06
C ILE A 107 6.04 15.34 9.40
N GLU A 108 6.10 16.68 9.44
CA GLU A 108 4.93 17.52 9.71
C GLU A 108 3.84 17.31 8.65
N ALA A 109 4.24 17.29 7.38
CA ALA A 109 3.32 17.01 6.28
C ALA A 109 2.78 15.58 6.37
N HIS A 110 3.58 14.61 6.82
CA HIS A 110 3.10 13.24 7.02
C HIS A 110 1.93 13.17 8.02
N TYR A 111 2.00 13.89 9.15
CA TYR A 111 0.87 14.00 10.09
C TYR A 111 -0.39 14.55 9.39
N LYS A 112 -0.25 15.62 8.60
CA LYS A 112 -1.38 16.23 7.86
C LYS A 112 -1.96 15.27 6.82
N ILE A 113 -1.12 14.51 6.10
CA ILE A 113 -1.58 13.49 5.14
C ILE A 113 -2.46 12.45 5.83
N TYR A 114 -2.03 11.95 6.99
CA TYR A 114 -2.81 10.98 7.75
C TYR A 114 -4.10 11.57 8.32
N ASP A 115 -4.05 12.79 8.85
CA ASP A 115 -5.23 13.50 9.34
C ASP A 115 -6.27 13.70 8.24
N TYR A 116 -5.85 14.22 7.08
CA TYR A 116 -6.73 14.44 5.94
C TYR A 116 -7.35 13.15 5.40
N ARG A 117 -6.57 12.06 5.29
CA ARG A 117 -7.10 10.76 4.88
C ARG A 117 -8.13 10.20 5.85
N GLN A 118 -7.94 10.41 7.15
CA GLN A 118 -8.85 9.86 8.17
C GLN A 118 -10.12 10.70 8.37
N ASN A 119 -9.99 12.03 8.37
CA ASN A 119 -11.06 12.93 8.73
C ASN A 119 -11.84 13.49 7.54
N LEU A 120 -11.19 13.56 6.36
CA LEU A 120 -11.79 14.14 5.16
C LEU A 120 -12.02 13.10 4.06
N ASN A 121 -11.59 11.85 4.27
CA ASN A 121 -11.71 10.74 3.31
C ASN A 121 -11.20 11.10 1.90
N LEU A 122 -10.11 11.85 1.85
CA LEU A 122 -9.54 12.35 0.60
C LEU A 122 -8.61 11.33 -0.03
N ASP A 123 -8.60 11.30 -1.36
CA ASP A 123 -7.64 10.52 -2.11
C ASP A 123 -6.23 11.16 -2.13
N THR A 124 -5.28 10.53 -2.82
CA THR A 124 -3.91 11.06 -2.85
C THR A 124 -3.84 12.43 -3.53
N GLU A 125 -4.55 12.68 -4.63
CA GLU A 125 -4.44 13.93 -5.37
C GLU A 125 -5.01 15.08 -4.54
N GLU A 126 -6.20 14.90 -3.98
CA GLU A 126 -6.88 15.88 -3.12
C GLU A 126 -6.05 16.24 -1.88
N VAL A 127 -5.37 15.27 -1.27
CA VAL A 127 -4.48 15.50 -0.11
C VAL A 127 -3.29 16.37 -0.52
N PHE A 128 -2.63 16.06 -1.64
CA PHE A 128 -1.45 16.80 -2.08
C PHE A 128 -1.80 18.19 -2.61
N GLU A 129 -2.98 18.36 -3.23
CA GLU A 129 -3.52 19.67 -3.58
C GLU A 129 -3.76 20.54 -2.34
N LYS A 130 -4.35 19.98 -1.27
CA LYS A 130 -4.51 20.69 0.01
C LYS A 130 -3.20 21.09 0.66
N LEU A 131 -2.14 20.33 0.41
CA LEU A 131 -0.79 20.64 0.90
C LEU A 131 0.00 21.56 -0.04
N HIS A 132 -0.59 21.96 -1.18
CA HIS A 132 0.08 22.74 -2.24
C HIS A 132 1.43 22.12 -2.66
N ALA A 133 1.46 20.79 -2.77
CA ALA A 133 2.67 20.00 -2.96
C ALA A 133 2.58 19.08 -4.18
N LYS A 134 3.73 18.75 -4.77
CA LYS A 134 3.80 17.67 -5.77
C LYS A 134 3.63 16.32 -5.10
N LEU A 135 3.08 15.36 -5.84
CA LEU A 135 2.88 13.97 -5.40
C LEU A 135 4.17 13.29 -4.87
N ASP A 136 5.33 13.63 -5.44
CA ASP A 136 6.64 13.14 -5.03
C ASP A 136 7.68 14.25 -5.18
N ASN A 137 8.29 14.69 -4.08
CA ASN A 137 9.31 15.76 -4.03
C ASN A 137 10.71 15.20 -3.79
N ARG A 138 10.87 13.88 -3.80
CA ARG A 138 12.14 13.25 -3.44
C ARG A 138 13.22 13.52 -4.48
N ASN A 139 14.45 13.71 -3.99
CA ASN A 139 15.64 13.84 -4.80
C ASN A 139 16.61 12.69 -4.51
N TYR A 140 17.03 11.96 -5.55
CA TYR A 140 17.93 10.82 -5.42
C TYR A 140 19.38 11.13 -5.87
N ASN A 141 19.71 12.37 -6.23
CA ASN A 141 21.06 12.75 -6.66
C ASN A 141 22.13 12.45 -5.60
N ALA A 142 21.79 12.59 -4.32
CA ALA A 142 22.66 12.21 -3.21
C ALA A 142 23.05 10.72 -3.28
N VAL A 143 22.12 9.84 -3.66
CA VAL A 143 22.37 8.39 -3.76
C VAL A 143 23.45 8.11 -4.79
N ALA A 144 23.39 8.73 -5.97
CA ALA A 144 24.41 8.56 -7.00
C ALA A 144 25.79 9.06 -6.54
N ALA A 145 25.83 10.18 -5.80
CA ALA A 145 27.06 10.72 -5.25
C ALA A 145 27.66 9.81 -4.15
N ILE A 146 26.82 9.27 -3.26
CA ILE A 146 27.22 8.33 -2.20
C ILE A 146 27.75 7.03 -2.81
N LEU A 147 27.07 6.45 -3.80
CA LEU A 147 27.51 5.22 -4.45
C LEU A 147 28.87 5.39 -5.15
N LYS A 148 29.10 6.53 -5.80
CA LYS A 148 30.41 6.88 -6.40
C LYS A 148 31.49 7.03 -5.34
N PHE A 149 31.18 7.66 -4.21
CA PHE A 149 32.12 7.79 -3.09
C PHE A 149 32.50 6.42 -2.49
N ILE A 150 31.54 5.50 -2.36
CA ILE A 150 31.77 4.13 -1.85
C ILE A 150 32.37 3.21 -2.94
N ASN A 151 32.50 3.68 -4.19
CA ASN A 151 33.04 2.96 -5.34
C ASN A 151 32.22 1.72 -5.75
N ILE A 152 30.89 1.85 -5.75
CA ILE A 152 29.96 0.78 -6.20
C ILE A 152 29.46 1.09 -7.61
N ASN A 153 29.61 0.12 -8.53
CA ASN A 153 29.12 0.24 -9.91
C ASN A 153 28.01 -0.78 -10.27
N LYS A 154 28.04 -1.97 -9.66
CA LYS A 154 27.05 -3.04 -9.90
C LYS A 154 26.12 -3.17 -8.71
N ILE A 155 24.83 -3.06 -8.96
CA ILE A 155 23.80 -2.92 -7.93
C ILE A 155 22.73 -3.97 -8.12
N LYS A 156 22.38 -4.62 -7.02
CA LYS A 156 21.14 -5.39 -6.90
C LYS A 156 20.17 -4.58 -6.05
N LEU A 157 19.26 -3.86 -6.70
CA LEU A 157 18.40 -2.88 -6.04
C LEU A 157 17.14 -3.56 -5.47
N LEU A 158 17.00 -3.51 -4.14
CA LEU A 158 15.82 -3.98 -3.40
C LEU A 158 14.69 -2.93 -3.49
N SER A 159 13.90 -2.96 -4.56
CA SER A 159 12.90 -1.91 -4.85
C SER A 159 11.80 -2.36 -5.82
N ASN A 160 10.58 -1.88 -5.60
CA ASN A 160 9.47 -1.94 -6.57
C ASN A 160 9.23 -0.60 -7.28
N ASN A 161 9.95 0.46 -6.92
CA ASN A 161 9.82 1.75 -7.55
C ASN A 161 10.65 1.79 -8.85
N PRO A 162 10.01 1.85 -10.04
CA PRO A 162 10.72 1.88 -11.32
C PRO A 162 11.52 3.17 -11.51
N SER A 163 11.13 4.30 -10.90
CA SER A 163 11.85 5.56 -11.04
C SER A 163 13.26 5.49 -10.45
N ARG A 164 13.43 4.77 -9.34
CA ARG A 164 14.75 4.51 -8.73
C ARG A 164 15.65 3.69 -9.64
N ILE A 165 15.09 2.70 -10.33
CA ILE A 165 15.82 1.86 -11.29
C ILE A 165 16.29 2.71 -12.47
N SER A 166 15.38 3.46 -13.08
CA SER A 166 15.68 4.35 -14.21
C SER A 166 16.71 5.41 -13.82
N PHE A 167 16.57 6.00 -12.64
CA PHE A 167 17.50 7.00 -12.10
C PHE A 167 18.92 6.44 -11.94
N LEU A 168 19.08 5.26 -11.36
CA LEU A 168 20.41 4.66 -11.19
C LEU A 168 21.03 4.31 -12.56
N LYS A 169 20.25 3.72 -13.46
CA LYS A 169 20.72 3.41 -14.83
C LYS A 169 21.16 4.67 -15.58
N SER A 170 20.39 5.76 -15.51
CA SER A 170 20.75 7.03 -16.16
C SER A 170 22.00 7.68 -15.55
N ASN A 171 22.38 7.30 -14.33
CA ASN A 171 23.60 7.76 -13.66
C ASN A 171 24.80 6.82 -13.87
N GLY A 172 24.67 5.81 -14.74
CA GLY A 172 25.77 4.94 -15.16
C GLY A 172 25.97 3.68 -14.33
N PHE A 173 25.02 3.32 -13.44
CA PHE A 173 25.10 2.09 -12.65
C PHE A 173 24.51 0.89 -13.41
N GLU A 174 25.13 -0.28 -13.25
CA GLU A 174 24.55 -1.56 -13.68
C GLU A 174 23.54 -2.02 -12.62
N VAL A 175 22.26 -2.08 -12.96
CA VAL A 175 21.18 -2.35 -11.98
C VAL A 175 20.39 -3.60 -12.36
N VAL A 176 20.38 -4.57 -11.45
CA VAL A 176 19.42 -5.69 -11.42
C VAL A 176 18.39 -5.39 -10.34
N ARG A 177 17.10 -5.47 -10.67
CA ARG A 177 16.01 -5.29 -9.71
C ARG A 177 15.79 -6.58 -8.92
N GLU A 178 15.57 -6.44 -7.62
CA GLU A 178 15.00 -7.49 -6.77
C GLU A 178 13.77 -6.91 -6.05
N GLU A 179 12.66 -7.63 -6.09
CA GLU A 179 11.40 -7.20 -5.47
C GLU A 179 11.44 -7.32 -3.95
N ILE A 180 10.76 -6.40 -3.27
CA ILE A 180 10.65 -6.39 -1.81
C ILE A 180 9.25 -5.93 -1.41
N GLU A 181 8.40 -6.84 -0.95
CA GLU A 181 6.98 -6.57 -0.77
C GLU A 181 6.54 -6.99 0.64
N ALA A 182 5.81 -6.12 1.33
CA ALA A 182 5.12 -6.52 2.53
C ALA A 182 3.89 -7.37 2.21
N PRO A 183 3.51 -8.31 3.09
CA PRO A 183 2.18 -8.90 3.06
C PRO A 183 1.11 -7.83 3.13
N LEU A 184 0.04 -8.01 2.36
CA LEU A 184 -1.12 -7.13 2.41
C LEU A 184 -2.05 -7.50 3.56
N ASP A 185 -2.63 -6.49 4.20
CA ASP A 185 -3.68 -6.64 5.19
C ASP A 185 -4.69 -5.48 5.09
N LYS A 186 -5.74 -5.50 5.91
CA LYS A 186 -6.78 -4.45 5.90
C LYS A 186 -6.25 -3.04 6.22
N PHE A 187 -5.07 -2.90 6.83
CA PHE A 187 -4.49 -1.63 7.24
C PHE A 187 -3.64 -1.00 6.12
N ASN A 188 -2.73 -1.76 5.51
CA ASN A 188 -1.80 -1.22 4.50
C ASN A 188 -2.35 -1.22 3.08
N MET A 189 -3.34 -2.06 2.79
CA MET A 189 -3.72 -2.38 1.41
C MET A 189 -4.15 -1.14 0.62
N ALA A 190 -5.03 -0.31 1.17
CA ALA A 190 -5.49 0.90 0.50
C ALA A 190 -4.33 1.83 0.13
N THR A 191 -3.40 2.07 1.06
CA THR A 191 -2.19 2.87 0.81
C THR A 191 -1.37 2.27 -0.33
N MET A 192 -1.10 0.97 -0.29
CA MET A 192 -0.28 0.30 -1.29
C MET A 192 -0.95 0.29 -2.68
N MET A 193 -2.27 0.22 -2.76
CA MET A 193 -3.00 0.35 -4.03
C MET A 193 -2.88 1.76 -4.62
N LEU A 194 -3.03 2.79 -3.79
CA LEU A 194 -2.82 4.18 -4.23
C LEU A 194 -1.41 4.37 -4.76
N GLU A 195 -0.39 3.91 -4.03
CA GLU A 195 1.00 4.02 -4.48
C GLU A 195 1.28 3.23 -5.77
N LYS A 196 0.60 2.10 -5.96
CA LYS A 196 0.77 1.27 -7.15
C LYS A 196 0.28 2.00 -8.38
N GLU A 197 -0.85 2.68 -8.28
CA GLU A 197 -1.46 3.42 -9.37
C GLU A 197 -0.78 4.80 -9.57
N ASP A 198 -0.59 5.57 -8.50
CA ASP A 198 -0.09 6.95 -8.55
C ASP A 198 1.40 7.02 -8.93
N LEU A 199 2.20 6.03 -8.51
CA LEU A 199 3.65 6.01 -8.72
C LEU A 199 4.11 4.87 -9.64
N ALA A 200 3.17 4.12 -10.24
CA ALA A 200 3.44 2.98 -11.10
C ALA A 200 4.36 1.92 -10.47
N TYR A 201 4.26 1.70 -9.15
CA TYR A 201 5.09 0.72 -8.46
C TYR A 201 4.80 -0.70 -8.96
N GLN A 202 5.87 -1.47 -9.15
CA GLN A 202 5.83 -2.78 -9.79
C GLN A 202 5.60 -3.92 -8.80
N TRP A 203 4.62 -3.78 -7.90
CA TRP A 203 4.23 -4.87 -7.00
C TRP A 203 3.55 -6.04 -7.72
N SER A 204 3.67 -7.25 -7.16
CA SER A 204 3.14 -8.50 -7.73
C SER A 204 1.61 -8.66 -7.66
N PHE A 205 0.95 -7.93 -6.76
CA PHE A 205 -0.52 -7.93 -6.64
C PHE A 205 -1.19 -6.93 -7.60
N LEU A 206 -2.49 -7.13 -7.84
CA LEU A 206 -3.32 -6.23 -8.66
C LEU A 206 -4.13 -5.26 -7.79
N THR A 207 -4.56 -4.14 -8.37
CA THR A 207 -5.28 -3.08 -7.65
C THR A 207 -6.78 -3.35 -7.52
N HIS A 208 -7.46 -2.62 -6.64
CA HIS A 208 -8.90 -2.74 -6.46
C HIS A 208 -9.66 -2.50 -7.76
N ALA A 209 -9.25 -1.53 -8.57
CA ALA A 209 -9.85 -1.25 -9.88
C ALA A 209 -9.83 -2.46 -10.82
N TYR A 210 -8.73 -3.22 -10.84
CA TYR A 210 -8.61 -4.43 -11.66
C TYR A 210 -9.61 -5.51 -11.23
N TRP A 211 -9.80 -5.68 -9.92
CA TRP A 211 -10.71 -6.68 -9.38
C TRP A 211 -12.19 -6.30 -9.53
N LEU A 212 -12.50 -5.00 -9.48
CA LEU A 212 -13.85 -4.48 -9.60
C LEU A 212 -14.32 -4.40 -11.07
N ALA A 213 -13.47 -4.02 -12.02
CA ALA A 213 -13.91 -3.71 -13.38
C ALA A 213 -14.69 -4.85 -14.08
N PRO A 214 -14.25 -6.13 -14.03
CA PRO A 214 -14.98 -7.22 -14.70
C PRO A 214 -16.38 -7.47 -14.11
N ILE A 215 -16.52 -7.38 -12.78
CA ILE A 215 -17.81 -7.59 -12.12
C ILE A 215 -18.75 -6.38 -12.26
N GLN A 216 -18.19 -5.16 -12.40
CA GLN A 216 -18.98 -3.99 -12.77
C GLN A 216 -19.55 -4.13 -14.19
N GLU A 217 -18.71 -4.53 -15.16
CA GLU A 217 -19.12 -4.71 -16.55
C GLU A 217 -20.25 -5.73 -16.71
N SER A 218 -20.21 -6.81 -15.94
CA SER A 218 -21.20 -7.90 -16.00
C SER A 218 -22.59 -7.49 -15.50
N VAL A 219 -22.67 -6.53 -14.57
CA VAL A 219 -23.93 -6.05 -14.01
C VAL A 219 -24.36 -4.66 -14.51
N GLN A 220 -23.50 -3.94 -15.26
CA GLN A 220 -23.77 -2.54 -15.63
C GLN A 220 -25.10 -2.34 -16.37
N LYS A 221 -25.53 -3.32 -17.18
CA LYS A 221 -26.75 -3.24 -18.00
C LYS A 221 -28.02 -3.63 -17.24
N ASN A 222 -27.89 -4.14 -16.02
CA ASN A 222 -29.04 -4.57 -15.21
C ASN A 222 -28.82 -4.18 -13.74
N ILE A 223 -29.56 -3.17 -13.30
CA ILE A 223 -29.51 -2.69 -11.92
C ILE A 223 -29.94 -3.76 -10.90
N ASN A 224 -30.73 -4.75 -11.31
CA ASN A 224 -31.18 -5.85 -10.47
C ASN A 224 -30.23 -7.05 -10.46
N LYS A 225 -29.08 -6.97 -11.15
CA LYS A 225 -28.00 -7.94 -11.00
C LYS A 225 -26.97 -7.47 -10.01
N TYR A 226 -26.46 -8.39 -9.20
CA TYR A 226 -25.44 -8.16 -8.19
C TYR A 226 -24.29 -9.11 -8.45
N ALA A 227 -23.08 -8.65 -8.14
CA ALA A 227 -21.91 -9.49 -8.22
C ALA A 227 -20.98 -9.27 -7.03
N GLY A 228 -20.29 -10.34 -6.66
CA GLY A 228 -19.27 -10.34 -5.65
C GLY A 228 -18.13 -11.27 -6.02
N ARG A 229 -16.95 -10.96 -5.49
CA ARG A 229 -15.74 -11.75 -5.69
C ARG A 229 -14.90 -11.77 -4.43
N ILE A 230 -14.31 -12.92 -4.11
CA ILE A 230 -13.32 -13.06 -3.04
C ILE A 230 -11.95 -13.26 -3.66
N VAL A 231 -10.98 -12.46 -3.23
CA VAL A 231 -9.61 -12.50 -3.72
C VAL A 231 -8.64 -12.72 -2.56
N GLU A 232 -7.74 -13.69 -2.70
CA GLU A 232 -6.65 -13.96 -1.76
C GLU A 232 -5.47 -13.02 -2.05
N SER A 233 -5.13 -12.19 -1.06
CA SER A 233 -4.01 -11.26 -1.02
C SER A 233 -3.86 -10.39 -2.28
N ASN A 234 -4.99 -10.06 -2.93
CA ASN A 234 -5.04 -9.35 -4.21
C ASN A 234 -4.21 -10.00 -5.34
N LYS A 235 -4.11 -11.34 -5.33
CA LYS A 235 -3.38 -12.11 -6.35
C LYS A 235 -4.26 -13.13 -7.07
N LYS A 236 -5.21 -13.75 -6.37
CA LYS A 236 -5.95 -14.90 -6.90
C LYS A 236 -7.43 -14.84 -6.54
N ILE A 237 -8.30 -15.05 -7.53
CA ILE A 237 -9.74 -15.23 -7.31
C ILE A 237 -9.98 -16.59 -6.64
N ILE A 238 -10.73 -16.58 -5.55
CA ILE A 238 -11.11 -17.78 -4.80
C ILE A 238 -12.58 -18.13 -5.03
N ALA A 239 -13.43 -17.12 -5.08
CA ALA A 239 -14.87 -17.26 -5.32
C ALA A 239 -15.38 -16.09 -6.15
N GLU A 240 -16.38 -16.34 -6.97
CA GLU A 240 -17.10 -15.31 -7.72
C GLU A 240 -18.57 -15.71 -7.82
N TRP A 241 -19.45 -14.73 -7.75
CA TRP A 241 -20.87 -14.94 -7.91
C TRP A 241 -21.51 -13.75 -8.62
N ILE A 242 -22.49 -14.04 -9.49
CA ILE A 242 -23.32 -13.06 -10.18
C ILE A 242 -24.75 -13.60 -10.17
N GLY A 243 -25.73 -12.80 -9.76
CA GLY A 243 -27.13 -13.21 -9.76
C GLY A 243 -28.11 -12.05 -9.61
N ASP A 244 -29.39 -12.38 -9.63
CA ASP A 244 -30.49 -11.40 -9.61
C ASP A 244 -30.99 -11.10 -8.17
N GLU A 245 -30.44 -11.79 -7.16
CA GLU A 245 -30.79 -11.59 -5.75
C GLU A 245 -29.74 -10.75 -5.03
N TRP A 246 -30.18 -9.78 -4.22
CA TRP A 246 -29.27 -9.02 -3.36
C TRP A 246 -28.93 -9.84 -2.11
N SER A 247 -28.20 -10.93 -2.29
CA SER A 247 -27.81 -11.92 -1.26
C SER A 247 -26.38 -12.44 -1.51
N VAL A 248 -25.47 -11.53 -1.87
CA VAL A 248 -24.12 -11.84 -2.37
C VAL A 248 -23.32 -12.69 -1.39
N ALA A 249 -23.30 -12.36 -0.09
CA ALA A 249 -22.52 -13.10 0.90
C ALA A 249 -22.99 -14.55 1.05
N ASN A 250 -24.31 -14.77 1.02
CA ASN A 250 -24.91 -16.11 1.13
C ASN A 250 -24.52 -17.02 -0.04
N ASN A 251 -24.26 -16.44 -1.21
CA ASN A 251 -23.87 -17.21 -2.40
C ASN A 251 -22.36 -17.29 -2.60
N LEU A 252 -21.62 -16.32 -2.07
CA LEU A 252 -20.18 -16.18 -2.27
C LEU A 252 -19.38 -16.92 -1.20
N CYS A 253 -19.72 -16.74 0.09
CA CYS A 253 -18.93 -17.27 1.20
C CYS A 253 -18.91 -18.80 1.29
N PRO A 254 -20.01 -19.53 1.01
CA PRO A 254 -19.98 -21.01 1.04
C PRO A 254 -19.03 -21.66 0.02
N GLN A 255 -18.52 -20.89 -0.96
CA GLN A 255 -17.53 -21.38 -1.93
C GLN A 255 -16.11 -21.43 -1.35
N LEU A 256 -15.87 -20.81 -0.18
CA LEU A 256 -14.58 -20.87 0.49
C LEU A 256 -14.35 -22.27 1.05
N LYS A 257 -13.15 -22.80 0.81
CA LYS A 257 -12.68 -24.04 1.46
C LYS A 257 -12.12 -23.69 2.82
N ASP A 258 -12.22 -24.62 3.78
CA ASP A 258 -11.77 -24.47 5.18
C ASP A 258 -10.24 -24.29 5.39
N GLU A 259 -9.49 -23.91 4.35
CA GLU A 259 -8.08 -23.57 4.47
C GLU A 259 -7.92 -22.11 4.91
N LEU A 260 -8.05 -21.92 6.23
CA LEU A 260 -7.99 -20.64 6.92
C LEU A 260 -6.61 -19.99 6.84
N LYS A 261 -6.40 -19.11 5.85
CA LYS A 261 -5.35 -18.08 5.93
C LYS A 261 -5.96 -16.79 6.45
N GLU A 262 -5.85 -16.61 7.77
CA GLU A 262 -6.33 -15.42 8.47
C GLU A 262 -5.85 -14.13 7.78
N ASN A 263 -6.76 -13.16 7.60
CA ASN A 263 -6.50 -11.83 7.04
C ASN A 263 -5.98 -11.78 5.58
N SER A 264 -6.19 -12.83 4.79
CA SER A 264 -5.78 -12.85 3.37
C SER A 264 -6.91 -12.51 2.39
N TYR A 265 -8.18 -12.58 2.79
CA TYR A 265 -9.30 -12.40 1.86
C TYR A 265 -9.83 -10.97 1.79
N VAL A 266 -10.05 -10.52 0.54
CA VAL A 266 -10.71 -9.27 0.20
C VAL A 266 -11.97 -9.57 -0.58
N VAL A 267 -13.10 -9.01 -0.14
CA VAL A 267 -14.35 -9.08 -0.91
C VAL A 267 -14.50 -7.84 -1.76
N TYR A 268 -14.80 -8.03 -3.04
CA TYR A 268 -15.15 -6.97 -3.97
C TYR A 268 -16.62 -7.09 -4.32
N LEU A 269 -17.37 -6.00 -4.18
CA LEU A 269 -18.81 -5.97 -4.42
C LEU A 269 -19.16 -4.90 -5.45
N THR A 270 -20.17 -5.19 -6.26
CA THR A 270 -20.78 -4.19 -7.17
C THR A 270 -21.71 -3.22 -6.46
N ASP A 271 -22.13 -3.57 -5.24
CA ASP A 271 -23.12 -2.84 -4.44
C ASP A 271 -22.74 -2.89 -2.96
N TYR A 272 -23.32 -2.01 -2.15
CA TYR A 272 -23.14 -2.07 -0.70
C TYR A 272 -23.65 -3.41 -0.14
N PRO A 273 -22.91 -4.02 0.82
CA PRO A 273 -23.38 -5.23 1.48
C PRO A 273 -24.61 -4.92 2.34
N ARG A 274 -25.46 -5.93 2.54
CA ARG A 274 -26.54 -5.81 3.53
C ARG A 274 -25.99 -5.88 4.95
N LEU A 275 -26.70 -5.30 5.91
CA LEU A 275 -26.29 -5.38 7.32
C LEU A 275 -26.21 -6.82 7.83
N ASP A 276 -27.18 -7.65 7.47
CA ASP A 276 -27.24 -9.06 7.89
C ASP A 276 -26.13 -9.91 7.26
N GLU A 277 -25.52 -9.46 6.16
CA GLU A 277 -24.44 -10.18 5.48
C GLU A 277 -23.08 -9.98 6.14
N LEU A 278 -22.91 -8.91 6.93
CA LEU A 278 -21.67 -8.64 7.66
C LEU A 278 -21.30 -9.79 8.61
N LYS A 279 -22.30 -10.40 9.28
CA LYS A 279 -22.08 -11.57 10.15
C LYS A 279 -21.58 -12.79 9.36
N ILE A 280 -22.02 -12.94 8.11
CA ILE A 280 -21.62 -14.04 7.22
C ILE A 280 -20.17 -13.85 6.79
N TYR A 281 -19.81 -12.65 6.34
CA TYR A 281 -18.42 -12.33 5.99
C TYR A 281 -17.48 -12.55 7.18
N ALA A 282 -17.87 -12.07 8.37
CA ALA A 282 -17.09 -12.23 9.60
C ALA A 282 -16.91 -13.71 9.98
N ALA A 283 -17.96 -14.52 9.85
CA ALA A 283 -17.89 -15.97 10.11
C ALA A 283 -16.91 -16.70 9.17
N HIS A 284 -16.56 -16.11 8.02
CA HIS A 284 -15.57 -16.62 7.07
C HIS A 284 -14.23 -15.85 7.14
N HIS A 285 -13.94 -15.17 8.25
CA HIS A 285 -12.68 -14.45 8.50
C HIS A 285 -12.35 -13.35 7.48
N ILE A 286 -13.37 -12.82 6.80
CA ILE A 286 -13.21 -11.69 5.90
C ILE A 286 -13.17 -10.42 6.74
N SER A 287 -12.12 -9.63 6.57
CA SER A 287 -11.90 -8.39 7.33
C SER A 287 -11.80 -7.13 6.48
N LEU A 288 -11.95 -7.26 5.16
CA LEU A 288 -11.95 -6.16 4.20
C LEU A 288 -12.99 -6.39 3.09
N ILE A 289 -13.87 -5.41 2.92
CA ILE A 289 -14.86 -5.34 1.83
C ILE A 289 -14.62 -4.05 1.05
N VAL A 290 -14.54 -4.15 -0.27
CA VAL A 290 -14.30 -3.06 -1.20
C VAL A 290 -15.51 -2.88 -2.12
N ALA A 291 -15.98 -1.65 -2.26
CA ALA A 291 -17.06 -1.29 -3.20
C ALA A 291 -16.70 -0.02 -3.99
N PRO A 292 -17.20 0.15 -5.24
CA PRO A 292 -16.76 1.21 -6.14
C PRO A 292 -17.43 2.58 -5.88
N PHE A 293 -17.96 2.83 -4.68
CA PHE A 293 -18.70 4.05 -4.35
C PHE A 293 -18.04 4.80 -3.22
N SER A 294 -18.12 6.13 -3.26
CA SER A 294 -17.61 6.99 -2.21
C SER A 294 -18.55 6.99 -1.02
N CYS A 295 -17.99 7.08 0.19
CA CYS A 295 -18.73 7.33 1.42
C CYS A 295 -19.81 6.27 1.72
N PHE A 296 -19.42 5.19 2.38
CA PHE A 296 -20.40 4.24 2.93
C PHE A 296 -21.33 4.92 3.94
N PRO A 297 -22.62 4.52 3.99
CA PRO A 297 -23.55 5.02 5.00
C PRO A 297 -23.06 4.75 6.42
N GLU A 298 -23.27 5.71 7.33
CA GLU A 298 -22.74 5.63 8.70
C GLU A 298 -23.22 4.38 9.44
N TYR A 299 -24.49 4.01 9.29
CA TYR A 299 -25.06 2.81 9.90
C TYR A 299 -24.30 1.54 9.50
N LEU A 300 -23.86 1.45 8.24
CA LEU A 300 -23.16 0.31 7.69
C LEU A 300 -21.72 0.25 8.19
N VAL A 301 -21.05 1.40 8.26
CA VAL A 301 -19.70 1.54 8.84
C VAL A 301 -19.70 1.15 10.31
N GLN A 302 -20.68 1.63 11.09
CA GLN A 302 -20.80 1.29 12.52
C GLN A 302 -21.04 -0.20 12.74
N GLU A 303 -21.91 -0.83 11.94
CA GLU A 303 -22.16 -2.27 12.04
C GLU A 303 -20.94 -3.10 11.62
N ALA A 304 -20.29 -2.77 10.50
CA ALA A 304 -19.09 -3.47 10.05
C ALA A 304 -17.96 -3.45 11.08
N LYS A 305 -17.82 -2.33 11.82
CA LYS A 305 -16.86 -2.21 12.93
C LYS A 305 -17.12 -3.23 14.04
N LYS A 306 -18.38 -3.56 14.36
CA LYS A 306 -18.72 -4.58 15.39
C LYS A 306 -18.20 -5.96 15.00
N TYR A 307 -18.11 -6.25 13.71
CA TYR A 307 -17.58 -7.49 13.15
C TYR A 307 -16.09 -7.43 12.80
N GLY A 308 -15.40 -6.32 13.09
CA GLY A 308 -13.99 -6.15 12.75
C GLY A 308 -13.71 -6.01 11.25
N ILE A 309 -14.74 -5.75 10.44
CA ILE A 309 -14.68 -5.58 8.99
C ILE A 309 -14.38 -4.12 8.67
N LYS A 310 -13.35 -3.89 7.85
CA LYS A 310 -13.10 -2.59 7.22
C LYS A 310 -13.88 -2.52 5.91
N LEU A 311 -14.69 -1.48 5.75
CA LEU A 311 -15.26 -1.10 4.46
C LEU A 311 -14.31 -0.12 3.80
N GLN A 312 -13.95 -0.39 2.55
CA GLN A 312 -13.05 0.42 1.75
C GLN A 312 -13.78 0.91 0.51
N ASP A 313 -13.88 2.22 0.36
CA ASP A 313 -14.40 2.78 -0.88
C ASP A 313 -13.31 2.73 -1.95
N TRP A 314 -13.76 2.60 -3.20
CA TRP A 314 -12.90 2.71 -4.37
C TRP A 314 -13.66 3.39 -5.50
N ALA A 315 -14.15 4.59 -5.22
CA ALA A 315 -14.86 5.43 -6.19
C ALA A 315 -13.96 5.89 -7.33
N ARG A 316 -12.67 6.08 -7.02
CA ARG A 316 -11.64 6.26 -8.02
C ARG A 316 -11.63 5.06 -8.95
N GLU A 317 -11.52 5.29 -10.25
CA GLU A 317 -11.57 4.24 -11.26
C GLU A 317 -12.87 3.39 -11.25
N ASN A 318 -13.98 3.91 -10.70
CA ASN A 318 -15.31 3.33 -10.91
C ASN A 318 -15.63 3.29 -12.41
N LYS A 319 -16.03 2.11 -12.92
CA LYS A 319 -16.22 1.83 -14.35
C LYS A 319 -17.69 1.82 -14.78
N TYR A 320 -18.63 2.10 -13.88
CA TYR A 320 -20.02 2.28 -14.29
C TYR A 320 -20.17 3.50 -15.20
N LYS A 321 -20.80 3.29 -16.37
CA LYS A 321 -21.10 4.36 -17.33
C LYS A 321 -22.27 5.25 -16.92
N GLU A 322 -23.18 4.68 -16.13
CA GLU A 322 -24.37 5.33 -15.60
C GLU A 322 -24.37 5.22 -14.09
N GLN A 323 -25.06 6.14 -13.41
CA GLN A 323 -25.15 6.11 -11.96
C GLN A 323 -25.84 4.83 -11.48
N ARG A 324 -25.13 4.04 -10.69
CA ARG A 324 -25.66 2.82 -10.07
C ARG A 324 -26.17 3.11 -8.67
N ASN A 325 -27.46 3.40 -8.56
CA ASN A 325 -28.10 3.66 -7.27
C ASN A 325 -27.96 2.46 -6.32
N GLN A 326 -27.63 2.76 -5.07
CA GLN A 326 -27.43 1.78 -4.01
C GLN A 326 -28.70 1.60 -3.18
N TRP A 327 -28.85 0.41 -2.58
CA TRP A 327 -29.88 0.18 -1.57
C TRP A 327 -29.58 0.98 -0.30
N SER A 328 -30.61 1.61 0.25
CA SER A 328 -30.53 2.41 1.47
C SER A 328 -31.43 1.82 2.55
N LEU A 329 -30.90 1.63 3.76
CA LEU A 329 -31.69 1.18 4.90
C LEU A 329 -32.66 2.28 5.33
N ILE A 330 -33.96 1.97 5.32
CA ILE A 330 -35.02 2.89 5.74
C ILE A 330 -35.55 2.53 7.13
N LYS A 331 -35.59 1.23 7.44
CA LYS A 331 -36.05 0.74 8.74
C LYS A 331 -35.23 -0.45 9.20
N MET A 332 -34.72 -0.36 10.42
CA MET A 332 -34.04 -1.45 11.12
C MET A 332 -34.95 -1.95 12.25
N ALA A 333 -35.31 -3.23 12.26
CA ALA A 333 -36.04 -3.87 13.34
C ALA A 333 -35.43 -5.24 13.66
N ASN A 334 -35.68 -5.76 14.87
CA ASN A 334 -35.04 -6.97 15.37
C ASN A 334 -35.23 -8.22 14.49
N GLN A 335 -36.32 -8.30 13.72
CA GLN A 335 -36.66 -9.47 12.90
C GLN A 335 -36.52 -9.20 11.40
N SER A 336 -36.51 -7.92 10.98
CA SER A 336 -36.48 -7.55 9.57
C SER A 336 -35.90 -6.17 9.34
N HIS A 337 -35.15 -6.03 8.26
CA HIS A 337 -34.67 -4.75 7.74
C HIS A 337 -35.43 -4.38 6.46
N ILE A 338 -35.77 -3.11 6.28
CA ILE A 338 -36.40 -2.60 5.06
C ILE A 338 -35.41 -1.68 4.36
N TYR A 339 -35.16 -1.97 3.09
CA TYR A 339 -34.28 -1.20 2.21
C TYR A 339 -35.06 -0.66 1.02
N GLU A 340 -34.66 0.51 0.53
CA GLU A 340 -35.20 1.12 -0.67
C GLU A 340 -34.12 1.40 -1.71
N ARG A 341 -34.50 1.33 -2.99
CA ARG A 341 -33.67 1.71 -4.13
C ARG A 341 -34.57 2.22 -5.25
N GLY A 342 -34.57 3.55 -5.46
CA GLY A 342 -35.57 4.19 -6.31
C GLY A 342 -36.97 3.91 -5.77
N ASP A 343 -37.89 3.52 -6.64
CA ASP A 343 -39.28 3.20 -6.25
C ASP A 343 -39.46 1.76 -5.71
N THR A 344 -38.37 1.01 -5.54
CA THR A 344 -38.42 -0.38 -5.07
C THR A 344 -38.10 -0.46 -3.59
N SER A 345 -38.95 -1.16 -2.83
CA SER A 345 -38.71 -1.51 -1.43
C SER A 345 -38.51 -3.01 -1.29
N LEU A 346 -37.57 -3.41 -0.42
CA LEU A 346 -37.23 -4.79 -0.14
C LEU A 346 -37.17 -5.03 1.38
N THR A 347 -37.88 -6.05 1.84
CA THR A 347 -37.83 -6.50 3.25
C THR A 347 -36.95 -7.74 3.37
N ILE A 348 -35.93 -7.67 4.21
CA ILE A 348 -35.01 -8.77 4.51
C ILE A 348 -35.27 -9.24 5.93
N ASN A 349 -35.56 -10.54 6.11
CA ASN A 349 -35.67 -11.15 7.43
C ASN A 349 -34.25 -11.52 7.93
N VAL A 350 -33.94 -11.24 9.20
CA VAL A 350 -32.56 -11.18 9.74
C VAL A 350 -32.23 -12.33 10.69
#